data_AF-A0A0J8YF56-F1
#
_entry.id   AF-A0A0J8YF56-F1
#
_cell.length_a   1.000
_cell.length_b   1.000
_cell.length_c   1.000
_cell.angle_alpha   90.00
_cell.angle_beta   90.00
_cell.angle_gamma   90.00
#
_symmetry.space_group_name_H-M   'P 1'
#
loop_
_entity.id
_entity.type
_entity.pdbx_description
1 polymer ?
#
loop_
_entity_poly.entity_id
_entity_poly.type
_entity_poly.pdbx_seq_one_letter_code
_entity_poly.pdbx_strand_id
1 'polypeptide(L)'
;MSAPLPAQLKALERLRLQRRTRCQQQVNAQLHHVQQIRNKLNTLQHFIDSPIPSLSNGLALRNHENYVQELRRLYQWQQQQCQSAELELARRQAQLIASHRQEKQLEQYCQGVTDTREKQQQQQDQKVNDDVAALRFSRKI
;
A
#
# COMPACT_ATOMS: atom_id res chain seq x y z
N MET A 1 29.87 0.82 20.82
CA MET A 1 29.12 1.91 20.15
C MET A 1 28.88 1.48 18.71
N SER A 2 27.64 1.24 18.34
CA SER A 2 27.23 0.79 17.00
C SER A 2 27.64 1.82 15.96
N ALA A 3 28.48 1.42 15.00
CA ALA A 3 28.91 2.29 13.92
C ALA A 3 27.68 2.79 13.14
N PRO A 4 27.60 4.08 12.81
CA PRO A 4 26.44 4.62 12.10
C PRO A 4 26.28 3.90 10.76
N LEU A 5 25.07 3.43 10.47
CA LEU A 5 24.69 2.93 9.14
C LEU A 5 25.20 3.92 8.07
N PRO A 6 25.91 3.45 7.02
CA PRO A 6 26.37 4.28 5.92
C PRO A 6 25.28 5.26 5.49
N ALA A 7 25.62 6.53 5.26
CA ALA A 7 24.65 7.58 4.92
C ALA A 7 23.73 7.20 3.74
N GLN A 8 24.24 6.35 2.84
CA GLN A 8 23.52 5.76 1.72
C GLN A 8 22.38 4.82 2.16
N LEU A 9 22.58 3.97 3.18
CA LEU A 9 21.51 3.09 3.71
C LEU A 9 20.40 3.90 4.39
N LYS A 10 20.75 4.93 5.17
CA LYS A 10 19.75 5.82 5.79
C LYS A 10 18.94 6.63 4.76
N ALA A 11 19.53 6.95 3.61
CA ALA A 11 18.83 7.62 2.51
C ALA A 11 17.84 6.65 1.84
N LEU A 12 18.25 5.40 1.61
CA LEU A 12 17.40 4.35 1.05
C LEU A 12 16.22 4.01 1.96
N GLU A 13 16.42 3.93 3.28
CA GLU A 13 15.33 3.72 4.25
C GLU A 13 14.28 4.84 4.21
N ARG A 14 14.72 6.10 4.14
CA ARG A 14 13.80 7.25 4.04
C ARG A 14 13.01 7.23 2.74
N LEU A 15 13.69 6.98 1.61
CA LEU A 15 13.06 6.88 0.30
C LEU A 15 12.03 5.74 0.26
N ARG A 16 12.35 4.61 0.91
CA ARG A 16 11.46 3.46 1.05
C ARG A 16 10.21 3.80 1.86
N LEU A 17 10.38 4.42 3.04
CA LEU A 17 9.25 4.85 3.87
C LEU A 17 8.32 5.79 3.09
N GLN A 18 8.88 6.75 2.36
CA GLN A 18 8.10 7.64 1.50
C GLN A 18 7.33 6.89 0.40
N ARG A 19 7.97 5.93 -0.28
CA ARG A 19 7.32 5.11 -1.30
C ARG A 19 6.18 4.27 -0.73
N ARG A 20 6.38 3.63 0.42
CA ARG A 20 5.35 2.88 1.15
C ARG A 20 4.16 3.77 1.50
N THR A 21 4.41 4.92 2.13
CA THR A 21 3.36 5.86 2.51
C THR A 21 2.59 6.35 1.29
N ARG A 22 3.28 6.67 0.18
CA ARG A 22 2.64 7.07 -1.07
C ARG A 22 1.76 5.97 -1.65
N CYS A 23 2.25 4.73 -1.72
CA CYS A 23 1.47 3.60 -2.24
C CYS A 23 0.24 3.34 -1.36
N GLN A 24 0.39 3.39 -0.04
CA GLN A 24 -0.72 3.25 0.90
C GLN A 24 -1.76 4.35 0.73
N GLN A 25 -1.32 5.61 0.58
CA GLN A 25 -2.22 6.75 0.32
C GLN A 25 -2.99 6.56 -1.00
N GLN A 26 -2.34 6.06 -2.05
CA GLN A 26 -3.00 5.78 -3.33
C GLN A 26 -4.03 4.66 -3.25
N VAL A 27 -3.78 3.62 -2.44
CA VAL A 27 -4.76 2.57 -2.15
C VAL A 27 -5.94 3.14 -1.37
N ASN A 28 -5.68 3.92 -0.33
CA ASN A 28 -6.73 4.54 0.49
C ASN A 28 -7.61 5.49 -0.33
N ALA A 29 -7.00 6.32 -1.18
CA ALA A 29 -7.73 7.19 -2.09
C ALA A 29 -8.62 6.41 -3.05
N GLN A 30 -8.12 5.29 -3.61
CA GLN A 30 -8.91 4.42 -4.48
C GLN A 30 -10.06 3.74 -3.73
N LEU A 31 -9.83 3.29 -2.49
CA LEU A 31 -10.88 2.73 -1.63
C LEU A 31 -12.02 3.73 -1.41
N HIS A 32 -11.67 4.97 -1.06
CA HIS A 32 -12.66 6.03 -0.91
C HIS A 32 -13.42 6.30 -2.21
N HIS A 33 -12.73 6.31 -3.35
CA HIS A 33 -13.36 6.52 -4.66
C HIS A 33 -14.36 5.40 -5.00
N VAL A 34 -13.97 4.13 -4.82
CA VAL A 34 -14.87 2.97 -5.00
C VAL A 34 -16.08 3.08 -4.09
N GLN A 35 -15.88 3.43 -2.81
CA GLN A 35 -16.99 3.58 -1.87
C GLN A 35 -17.95 4.69 -2.29
N GLN A 36 -17.45 5.83 -2.78
CA GLN A 36 -18.30 6.91 -3.30
C GLN A 36 -19.12 6.45 -4.50
N ILE A 37 -18.54 5.69 -5.42
CA ILE A 37 -19.26 5.12 -6.57
C ILE A 37 -20.35 4.15 -6.11
N ARG A 38 -20.05 3.25 -5.17
CA ARG A 38 -21.04 2.33 -4.60
C ARG A 38 -22.20 3.05 -3.93
N ASN A 39 -21.91 4.12 -3.19
CA ASN A 39 -22.96 4.95 -2.59
C ASN A 39 -23.86 5.58 -3.67
N LYS A 40 -23.27 6.12 -4.75
CA LYS A 40 -24.04 6.66 -5.88
C LYS A 40 -24.91 5.59 -6.54
N LEU A 41 -24.39 4.37 -6.73
CA LEU A 41 -25.17 3.25 -7.26
C LEU A 41 -26.36 2.91 -6.38
N ASN A 42 -26.17 2.85 -5.06
CA ASN A 42 -27.28 2.61 -4.11
C ASN A 42 -28.35 3.70 -4.21
N THR A 43 -27.94 4.96 -4.31
CA THR A 43 -28.86 6.09 -4.50
C THR A 43 -29.63 5.99 -5.83
N LEU A 44 -28.94 5.69 -6.93
CA LEU A 44 -29.58 5.51 -8.23
C LEU A 44 -30.57 4.33 -8.21
N GLN A 45 -30.19 3.21 -7.59
CA GLN A 45 -31.06 2.06 -7.40
C GLN A 45 -32.33 2.44 -6.65
N HIS A 46 -32.20 3.19 -5.56
CA HIS A 46 -33.35 3.66 -4.78
C HIS A 46 -34.31 4.52 -5.61
N PHE A 47 -33.80 5.41 -6.47
CA PHE A 47 -34.64 6.20 -7.36
C PHE A 47 -35.31 5.38 -8.48
N ILE A 48 -34.66 4.33 -8.95
CA ILE A 48 -35.22 3.41 -9.96
C ILE A 48 -36.34 2.56 -9.36
N ASP A 49 -36.16 2.12 -8.11
CA ASP A 49 -37.12 1.26 -7.39
C ASP A 49 -38.23 2.05 -6.68
N SER A 50 -38.12 3.38 -6.67
CA SER A 50 -39.14 4.25 -6.08
C SER A 50 -40.49 4.05 -6.78
N PRO A 51 -41.59 3.97 -6.03
CA PRO A 51 -42.90 3.72 -6.61
C PRO A 51 -43.28 4.85 -7.57
N ILE A 52 -43.94 4.46 -8.67
CA ILE A 52 -44.49 5.41 -9.64
C ILE A 52 -45.48 6.30 -8.87
N PRO A 53 -45.32 7.64 -8.89
CA PRO A 53 -46.28 8.52 -8.25
C PRO A 53 -47.66 8.28 -8.88
N SER A 54 -48.75 8.51 -8.14
CA SER A 54 -50.12 8.42 -8.67
C SER A 54 -50.38 9.54 -9.69
N LEU A 55 -49.80 9.41 -10.88
CA LEU A 55 -49.88 10.36 -11.98
C LEU A 55 -51.15 10.07 -12.78
N SER A 56 -52.09 11.02 -12.79
CA SER A 56 -53.36 10.90 -13.52
C SER A 56 -53.24 11.30 -15.00
N ASN A 57 -52.15 11.96 -15.41
CA ASN A 57 -51.93 12.45 -16.76
C ASN A 57 -51.00 11.52 -17.56
N GLY A 58 -51.43 11.08 -18.75
CA GLY A 58 -50.64 10.22 -19.64
C GLY A 58 -49.30 10.80 -20.07
N LEU A 59 -49.19 12.14 -20.20
CA LEU A 59 -47.91 12.81 -20.45
C LEU A 59 -46.95 12.68 -19.26
N ALA A 60 -47.47 12.76 -18.03
CA ALA A 60 -46.66 12.64 -16.83
C ALA A 60 -46.15 11.20 -16.65
N LEU A 61 -46.96 10.19 -16.97
CA LEU A 61 -46.54 8.79 -16.99
C LEU A 61 -45.41 8.55 -18.00
N ARG A 62 -45.57 9.01 -19.24
CA ARG A 62 -44.52 8.88 -20.28
C ARG A 62 -43.22 9.58 -19.90
N ASN A 63 -43.30 10.76 -19.28
CA ASN A 63 -42.13 11.48 -18.79
C ASN A 63 -41.42 10.71 -17.66
N HIS A 64 -42.19 10.11 -16.75
CA HIS A 64 -41.65 9.28 -15.68
C HIS A 64 -40.97 8.01 -16.23
N GLU A 65 -41.57 7.34 -17.20
CA GLU A 65 -40.97 6.18 -17.87
C GLU A 65 -39.63 6.54 -18.54
N ASN A 66 -39.59 7.66 -19.28
CA ASN A 66 -38.36 8.16 -19.90
C ASN A 66 -37.28 8.46 -18.84
N TYR A 67 -37.66 9.14 -17.75
CA TYR A 67 -36.76 9.44 -16.64
C TYR A 67 -36.17 8.17 -16.01
N VAL A 68 -37.00 7.15 -15.74
CA VAL A 68 -36.54 5.88 -15.20
C VAL A 68 -35.62 5.15 -16.18
N GLN A 69 -35.88 5.21 -17.49
CA GLN A 69 -34.97 4.64 -18.49
C GLN A 69 -33.61 5.35 -18.53
N GLU A 70 -33.58 6.67 -18.35
CA GLU A 70 -32.33 7.43 -18.25
C GLU A 70 -31.57 7.07 -16.97
N LEU A 71 -32.25 6.97 -15.83
CA LEU A 71 -31.65 6.51 -14.58
C LEU A 71 -31.04 5.10 -14.71
N ARG A 72 -31.73 4.18 -15.39
CA ARG A 72 -31.21 2.82 -15.64
C ARG A 72 -29.95 2.83 -16.50
N ARG A 73 -29.89 3.69 -17.52
CA ARG A 73 -28.67 3.88 -18.34
C ARG A 73 -27.52 4.45 -17.52
N LEU A 74 -27.79 5.47 -16.71
CA LEU A 74 -26.81 6.04 -15.79
C LEU A 74 -26.31 5.01 -14.77
N TYR A 75 -27.21 4.20 -14.23
CA TYR A 75 -26.87 3.11 -13.31
C TYR A 75 -25.92 2.09 -13.96
N GLN A 76 -26.24 1.61 -15.16
CA GLN A 76 -25.39 0.68 -15.90
C GLN A 76 -24.00 1.26 -16.17
N TRP A 77 -23.94 2.52 -16.60
CA TRP A 77 -22.66 3.20 -16.81
C TRP A 77 -21.87 3.33 -15.50
N GLN A 78 -22.52 3.71 -14.41
CA GLN A 78 -21.88 3.83 -13.10
C GLN A 78 -21.42 2.47 -12.56
N GLN A 79 -22.10 1.38 -12.91
CA GLN A 79 -21.72 0.02 -12.56
C GLN A 79 -20.43 -0.41 -13.28
N GLN A 80 -20.31 -0.08 -14.57
CA GLN A 80 -19.05 -0.29 -15.31
C GLN A 80 -17.89 0.52 -14.72
N GLN A 81 -18.13 1.77 -14.35
CA GLN A 81 -17.14 2.60 -13.66
C GLN A 81 -16.72 1.99 -12.32
N CYS A 82 -17.66 1.44 -11.55
CA CYS A 82 -17.38 0.74 -10.30
C CYS A 82 -16.46 -0.47 -10.52
N GLN A 83 -16.77 -1.31 -11.51
CA GLN A 83 -15.95 -2.48 -11.84
C GLN A 83 -14.53 -2.07 -12.25
N SER A 84 -14.39 -1.05 -13.08
CA SER A 84 -13.08 -0.52 -13.47
C SER A 84 -12.29 -0.01 -12.27
N ALA A 85 -12.95 0.75 -11.37
CA ALA A 85 -12.32 1.30 -10.17
C ALA A 85 -11.91 0.20 -9.18
N GLU A 86 -12.68 -0.89 -9.08
CA GLU A 86 -12.37 -2.07 -8.26
C GLU A 86 -11.20 -2.88 -8.82
N LEU A 87 -11.11 -3.05 -10.13
CA LEU A 87 -9.95 -3.67 -10.79
C LEU A 87 -8.68 -2.85 -10.55
N GLU A 88 -8.76 -1.54 -10.65
CA GLU A 88 -7.64 -0.66 -10.35
C GLU A 88 -7.24 -0.73 -8.87
N LEU A 89 -8.21 -0.80 -7.96
CA LEU A 89 -7.96 -1.00 -6.53
C LEU A 89 -7.19 -2.31 -6.28
N ALA A 90 -7.65 -3.41 -6.86
CA ALA A 90 -6.99 -4.71 -6.74
C ALA A 90 -5.55 -4.65 -7.28
N ARG A 91 -5.34 -3.97 -8.41
CA ARG A 91 -4.00 -3.75 -8.98
C ARG A 91 -3.10 -2.96 -8.02
N ARG A 92 -3.60 -1.86 -7.44
CA ARG A 92 -2.83 -1.04 -6.49
C ARG A 92 -2.51 -1.80 -5.20
N GLN A 93 -3.44 -2.61 -4.70
CA GLN A 93 -3.22 -3.49 -3.55
C GLN A 93 -2.14 -4.54 -3.84
N ALA A 94 -2.19 -5.18 -5.01
CA ALA A 94 -1.16 -6.11 -5.44
C ALA A 94 0.22 -5.44 -5.54
N GLN A 95 0.29 -4.22 -6.08
CA GLN A 95 1.53 -3.43 -6.14
C GLN A 95 2.08 -3.11 -4.74
N LEU A 96 1.21 -2.73 -3.80
CA LEU A 96 1.59 -2.48 -2.42
C LEU A 96 2.17 -3.74 -1.75
N ILE A 97 1.52 -4.91 -1.94
CA ILE A 97 2.00 -6.19 -1.42
C ILE A 97 3.35 -6.57 -2.04
N ALA A 98 3.51 -6.40 -3.36
CA ALA A 98 4.76 -6.66 -4.05
C ALA A 98 5.89 -5.77 -3.53
N SER A 99 5.64 -4.47 -3.35
CA SER A 99 6.58 -3.54 -2.73
C SER A 99 6.95 -4.01 -1.31
N HIS A 100 5.98 -4.40 -0.51
CA HIS A 100 6.23 -4.93 0.84
C HIS A 100 7.11 -6.18 0.86
N ARG A 101 6.90 -7.10 -0.09
CA ARG A 101 7.73 -8.30 -0.19
C ARG A 101 9.17 -7.96 -0.55
N GLN A 102 9.36 -7.07 -1.54
CA GLN A 102 10.69 -6.59 -1.93
C GLN A 102 11.39 -5.89 -0.76
N GLU A 103 10.67 -5.05 -0.01
CA GLU A 103 11.20 -4.38 1.17
C GLU A 103 11.65 -5.37 2.25
N LYS A 104 10.85 -6.41 2.52
CA LYS A 104 11.20 -7.44 3.51
C LYS A 104 12.45 -8.23 3.11
N GLN A 105 12.59 -8.55 1.82
CA GLN A 105 13.78 -9.23 1.30
C GLN A 105 15.04 -8.38 1.49
N LEU A 106 14.94 -7.08 1.21
CA LEU A 106 16.05 -6.15 1.41
C LEU A 106 16.40 -5.96 2.89
N GLU A 107 15.40 -5.89 3.78
CA GLU A 107 15.63 -5.87 5.23
C GLU A 107 16.42 -7.08 5.71
N GLN A 108 16.01 -8.28 5.28
CA GLN A 108 16.70 -9.52 5.61
C GLN A 108 18.15 -9.54 5.11
N TYR A 109 18.37 -9.04 3.89
CA TYR A 109 19.72 -8.90 3.34
C TYR A 109 20.58 -7.93 4.16
N CYS A 110 20.06 -6.73 4.46
CA CYS A 110 20.76 -5.75 5.28
C CYS A 110 21.12 -6.30 6.65
N GLN A 111 20.20 -7.02 7.30
CA GLN A 111 20.46 -7.67 8.59
C GLN A 111 21.57 -8.73 8.48
N GLY A 112 21.56 -9.54 7.43
CA GLY A 112 22.63 -10.52 7.20
C GLY A 112 24.01 -9.86 7.01
N VAL A 113 24.06 -8.72 6.34
CA VAL A 113 25.30 -7.94 6.16
C VAL A 113 25.77 -7.31 7.47
N THR A 114 24.86 -6.80 8.31
CA THR A 114 25.23 -6.26 9.62
C THR A 114 25.73 -7.37 10.55
N ASP A 115 25.05 -8.51 10.61
CA ASP A 115 25.42 -9.62 11.47
C ASP A 115 26.79 -10.21 11.10
N THR A 116 27.06 -10.34 9.79
CA THR A 116 28.37 -10.81 9.30
C THR A 116 29.48 -9.81 9.62
N ARG A 117 29.21 -8.52 9.47
CA ARG A 117 30.17 -7.46 9.83
C ARG A 117 30.45 -7.43 11.34
N GLU A 118 29.43 -7.56 12.17
CA GLU A 118 29.57 -7.60 13.63
C GLU A 118 30.39 -8.82 14.07
N LYS A 119 30.15 -10.00 13.47
CA LYS A 119 30.96 -11.20 13.72
C LYS A 119 32.41 -11.01 13.31
N GLN A 120 32.68 -10.41 12.15
CA GLN A 120 34.05 -10.11 11.71
C GLN A 120 34.75 -9.14 12.67
N GLN A 121 34.05 -8.10 13.11
CA GLN A 121 34.58 -7.15 14.09
C GLN A 121 34.92 -7.84 15.41
N GLN A 122 34.02 -8.68 15.93
CA GLN A 122 34.26 -9.44 17.17
C GLN A 122 35.47 -10.36 17.05
N GLN A 123 35.63 -11.07 15.93
CA GLN A 123 36.79 -11.93 15.69
C GLN A 123 38.09 -11.11 15.65
N GLN A 124 38.05 -9.94 15.03
CA GLN A 124 39.20 -9.06 14.91
C GLN A 124 39.59 -8.45 16.26
N ASP A 125 38.62 -8.00 17.04
CA ASP A 125 38.82 -7.50 18.40
C ASP A 125 39.37 -8.60 19.31
N GLN A 126 38.86 -9.82 19.20
CA GLN A 126 39.33 -10.97 19.98
C GLN A 126 40.77 -11.34 19.63
N LYS A 127 41.13 -11.37 18.34
CA LYS A 127 42.51 -11.60 17.89
C LYS A 127 43.47 -10.55 18.45
N VAL A 128 43.09 -9.26 18.40
CA VAL A 128 43.90 -8.18 18.99
C VAL A 128 44.08 -8.38 20.49
N ASN A 129 43.01 -8.80 21.19
CA ASN A 129 43.07 -9.05 22.63
C ASN A 129 44.00 -10.22 22.98
N ASP A 130 43.94 -11.30 22.20
CA ASP A 130 44.81 -12.47 22.35
C ASP A 130 46.29 -12.11 22.08
N ASP A 131 46.57 -11.33 21.04
CA ASP A 131 47.91 -10.83 20.72
C ASP A 131 48.47 -9.96 21.87
N VAL A 132 47.65 -9.07 22.44
CA VAL A 132 48.02 -8.24 23.60
C VAL A 132 48.27 -9.10 24.84
N ALA A 133 47.45 -10.13 25.07
CA ALA A 133 47.62 -11.06 26.19
C ALA A 133 48.95 -11.82 26.04
N ALA A 134 49.24 -12.36 24.86
CA ALA A 134 50.48 -13.08 24.57
C ALA A 134 51.72 -12.19 24.85
N LEU A 135 51.71 -10.93 24.39
CA LEU A 135 52.79 -9.97 24.66
C LEU A 135 52.97 -9.65 26.14
N ARG A 136 51.88 -9.65 26.93
CA ARG A 136 51.95 -9.43 28.39
C ARG A 136 52.55 -10.63 29.10
N PHE A 137 52.20 -11.85 28.70
CA PHE A 137 52.74 -13.07 29.28
C PHE A 137 54.22 -13.25 28.93
N SER A 138 54.64 -12.95 27.70
CA SER A 138 56.04 -13.07 27.28
C SER A 138 56.98 -12.06 27.94
N ARG A 139 56.46 -10.98 28.54
CA ARG A 139 57.25 -9.97 29.28
C ARG A 139 57.43 -10.26 30.77
N LYS A 140 56.79 -11.31 31.30
CA LYS A 140 56.88 -11.73 32.72
C LYS A 140 57.88 -12.87 32.97
N ILE A 141 58.64 -13.26 31.94
CA ILE A 141 59.81 -14.15 32.02
C ILE A 141 61.05 -13.27 31.90
#